data_AF-A0A1Q7YK52-F1
#
_entry.id   AF-A0A1Q7YK52-F1
#
_cell.length_a   1.000
_cell.length_b   1.000
_cell.length_c   1.000
_cell.angle_alpha   90.00
_cell.angle_beta   90.00
_cell.angle_gamma   90.00
#
_symmetry.space_group_name_H-M   'P 1'
#
loop_
_entity.id
_entity.type
_entity.pdbx_description
1 polymer ?
#
loop_
_entity_poly.entity_id
_entity_poly.type
_entity_poly.pdbx_seq_one_letter_code
_entity_poly.pdbx_strand_id
1 'polypeptide(L)'
;MSRKRELIRASEVGEYVFCSRAWWLRAEGFEPTAGHEARERGTRWHLAHGREVARARRLRQMALFFILLALMLATFLLLVWWRV
;
A
#
# COMPACT_ATOMS: atom_id res chain seq x y z
N MET A 1 17.76 -30.44 -3.70
CA MET A 1 17.90 -29.72 -4.98
C MET A 1 17.33 -28.32 -4.80
N SER A 2 18.21 -27.35 -4.55
CA SER A 2 17.90 -25.94 -4.35
C SER A 2 17.25 -25.38 -5.62
N ARG A 3 15.99 -24.95 -5.51
CA ARG A 3 15.24 -24.34 -6.60
C ARG A 3 15.90 -22.97 -6.87
N LYS A 4 16.58 -22.81 -8.02
CA LYS A 4 17.10 -21.51 -8.47
C LYS A 4 15.96 -20.49 -8.39
N ARG A 5 15.99 -19.63 -7.37
CA ARG A 5 15.09 -18.48 -7.28
C ARG A 5 15.63 -17.46 -8.26
N GLU A 6 15.02 -17.37 -9.44
CA GLU A 6 15.33 -16.31 -10.41
C GLU A 6 15.01 -14.91 -9.86
N LEU A 7 14.20 -14.83 -8.79
CA LEU A 7 13.79 -13.59 -8.14
C LEU A 7 14.11 -13.62 -6.64
N ILE A 8 14.79 -12.57 -6.18
CA ILE A 8 15.00 -12.26 -4.76
C ILE A 8 14.09 -11.10 -4.36
N ARG A 9 13.54 -11.16 -3.14
CA ARG A 9 12.73 -10.08 -2.56
C ARG A 9 13.64 -8.98 -2.03
N ALA A 10 13.15 -7.74 -1.98
CA ALA A 10 13.88 -6.63 -1.35
C ALA A 10 14.23 -6.92 0.12
N SER A 11 13.37 -7.64 0.84
CA SER A 11 13.63 -8.08 2.22
C SER A 11 14.76 -9.11 2.32
N GLU A 12 14.96 -9.93 1.28
CA GLU A 12 16.08 -10.88 1.21
C GLU A 12 17.42 -10.16 1.01
N VAL A 13 17.43 -9.06 0.23
CA VAL A 13 18.62 -8.20 0.10
C VAL A 13 19.00 -7.58 1.44
N GLY A 14 18.03 -6.98 2.14
CA GLY A 14 18.25 -6.40 3.47
C GLY A 14 18.73 -7.42 4.49
N GLU A 15 18.19 -8.64 4.42
CA GLU A 15 18.67 -9.74 5.25
C GLU A 15 20.10 -10.12 4.92
N TYR A 16 20.46 -10.27 3.65
CA TYR A 16 21.82 -10.66 3.25
C TYR A 16 22.86 -9.63 3.75
N VAL A 17 22.55 -8.34 3.61
CA VAL A 17 23.39 -7.24 4.10
C VAL A 17 23.52 -7.26 5.61
N PHE A 18 22.45 -7.59 6.33
CA PHE A 18 22.47 -7.72 7.79
C PHE A 18 23.24 -8.98 8.26
N CYS A 19 22.91 -10.14 7.69
CA CYS A 19 23.54 -11.43 7.97
C CYS A 19 23.36 -12.40 6.79
N SER A 20 24.42 -12.59 6.02
CA SER A 20 24.46 -13.52 4.87
C SER A 20 24.14 -14.97 5.26
N ARG A 21 24.55 -15.41 6.45
CA ARG A 21 24.26 -16.76 6.96
C ARG A 21 22.78 -16.95 7.26
N ALA A 22 22.13 -15.96 7.87
CA ALA A 22 20.69 -16.01 8.11
C ALA A 22 19.91 -16.10 6.79
N TRP A 23 20.32 -15.30 5.80
CA TRP A 23 19.75 -15.35 4.45
C TRP A 23 19.92 -16.73 3.81
N TRP A 24 21.10 -17.33 3.89
CA TRP A 24 21.34 -18.67 3.34
C TRP A 24 20.49 -19.73 4.03
N LEU A 25 20.37 -19.68 5.36
CA LEU A 25 19.51 -20.57 6.12
C LEU A 25 18.04 -20.42 5.70
N ARG A 26 17.53 -19.19 5.58
CA ARG A 26 16.17 -18.95 5.06
C ARG A 26 16.02 -19.42 3.61
N ALA A 27 17.07 -19.28 2.79
CA ALA A 27 17.05 -19.74 1.41
C ALA A 27 16.95 -21.28 1.31
N GLU A 28 17.54 -22.00 2.26
CA GLU A 28 17.48 -23.47 2.38
C GLU A 28 16.19 -23.96 3.08
N GLY A 29 15.32 -23.05 3.53
CA GLY A 29 14.02 -23.36 4.10
C GLY A 29 13.99 -23.44 5.63
N PHE A 30 15.06 -23.00 6.31
CA PHE A 30 15.05 -22.89 7.77
C PHE A 30 14.27 -21.64 8.21
N GLU A 31 13.32 -21.85 9.12
CA GLU A 31 12.53 -20.77 9.69
C GLU A 31 13.20 -20.14 10.93
N PRO A 32 13.09 -18.82 11.14
CA PRO A 32 13.55 -18.18 12.36
C PRO A 32 12.80 -18.72 13.58
N THR A 33 13.52 -18.94 14.68
CA THR A 33 12.95 -19.41 15.96
C THR A 33 12.20 -18.31 16.72
N ALA A 34 12.39 -17.04 16.35
CA ALA A 34 11.82 -15.89 17.04
C ALA A 34 11.36 -14.80 16.06
N GLY A 35 10.53 -13.88 16.55
CA GLY A 35 10.11 -12.69 15.81
C GLY A 35 8.87 -12.86 14.92
N HIS A 36 8.27 -14.05 14.87
CA HIS A 36 7.00 -14.29 14.16
C HIS A 36 5.88 -13.37 14.66
N GLU A 37 5.69 -13.29 15.98
CA GLU A 37 4.67 -12.40 16.55
C GLU A 37 4.87 -10.92 16.19
N ALA A 38 6.12 -10.46 16.19
CA ALA A 38 6.44 -9.07 15.83
C ALA A 38 6.09 -8.79 14.36
N ARG A 39 6.39 -9.74 13.46
CA ARG A 39 6.01 -9.66 12.04
C ARG A 39 4.49 -9.66 11.87
N GLU A 40 3.78 -10.55 12.55
CA GLU A 40 2.32 -10.60 12.48
C GLU A 40 1.65 -9.33 13.01
N ARG A 41 2.16 -8.77 14.13
CA ARG A 41 1.70 -7.48 14.64
C ARG A 41 1.92 -6.37 13.60
N GLY A 42 3.10 -6.31 12.99
CA GLY A 42 3.40 -5.37 11.91
C GLY A 42 2.45 -5.52 10.71
N THR A 43 2.23 -6.74 10.25
CA THR A 43 1.29 -7.03 9.14
C THR A 43 -0.13 -6.58 9.48
N ARG A 44 -0.63 -6.88 10.69
CA ARG A 44 -1.96 -6.44 11.13
C ARG A 44 -2.08 -4.93 11.16
N TRP A 45 -1.05 -4.24 11.65
CA TRP A 45 -1.01 -2.78 11.67
C TRP A 45 -1.02 -2.20 10.25
N HIS A 46 -0.18 -2.71 9.34
CA HIS A 46 -0.16 -2.26 7.94
C HIS A 46 -1.50 -2.50 7.22
N LEU A 47 -2.16 -3.64 7.48
CA LEU A 47 -3.49 -3.91 6.93
C LEU A 47 -4.55 -2.94 7.47
N ALA A 48 -4.49 -2.60 8.76
CA ALA A 48 -5.39 -1.62 9.36
C ALA A 48 -5.19 -0.23 8.74
N HIS A 49 -3.94 0.24 8.70
CA HIS A 49 -3.59 1.52 8.09
C HIS A 49 -3.97 1.56 6.60
N GLY A 50 -3.73 0.49 5.85
CA GLY A 50 -4.11 0.39 4.45
C GLY A 50 -5.62 0.58 4.22
N ARG A 51 -6.47 0.08 5.13
CA ARG A 51 -7.93 0.32 5.08
C ARG A 51 -8.28 1.79 5.30
N GLU A 52 -7.60 2.46 6.22
CA GLU A 52 -7.79 3.90 6.48
C GLU A 52 -7.38 4.74 5.28
N VAL A 53 -6.20 4.49 4.72
CA VAL A 53 -5.71 5.16 3.50
C VAL A 53 -6.66 4.95 2.33
N ALA A 54 -7.19 3.74 2.14
CA ALA A 54 -8.16 3.45 1.09
C ALA A 54 -9.48 4.22 1.28
N ARG A 55 -9.96 4.35 2.54
CA ARG A 55 -11.14 5.17 2.87
C ARG A 55 -10.88 6.65 2.59
N ALA A 56 -9.75 7.18 3.04
CA ALA A 56 -9.35 8.57 2.82
C ALA A 56 -9.25 8.90 1.32
N ARG A 57 -8.67 7.99 0.53
CA ARG A 57 -8.61 8.13 -0.94
C ARG A 57 -9.99 8.20 -1.57
N ARG A 58 -10.92 7.32 -1.16
CA ARG A 58 -12.31 7.34 -1.69
C ARG A 58 -13.03 8.63 -1.32
N LEU A 59 -12.94 9.07 -0.06
CA LEU A 59 -13.54 10.33 0.37
C LEU A 59 -12.98 11.52 -0.40
N ARG A 60 -11.65 11.56 -0.62
CA ARG A 60 -11.02 12.59 -1.45
C ARG A 60 -11.55 12.58 -2.89
N GLN A 61 -11.69 11.41 -3.50
CA GLN A 61 -12.25 11.28 -4.85
C GLN A 61 -13.71 11.77 -4.91
N MET A 62 -14.54 11.41 -3.92
CA MET A 62 -15.92 11.89 -3.83
C MET A 62 -15.98 13.41 -3.65
N ALA A 63 -15.14 13.98 -2.78
CA ALA A 63 -15.07 15.42 -2.58
C ALA A 63 -14.72 16.16 -3.88
N LEU A 64 -13.70 15.68 -4.61
CA LEU A 64 -13.33 16.25 -5.91
C LEU A 64 -14.47 16.13 -6.93
N PHE A 65 -15.17 15.01 -6.97
CA PHE A 65 -16.33 14.83 -7.85
C PHE A 65 -17.44 15.85 -7.54
N PHE A 66 -17.81 16.02 -6.27
CA PHE A 66 -18.84 16.98 -5.88
C PHE A 66 -18.42 18.43 -6.13
N ILE A 67 -17.14 18.78 -5.93
CA ILE A 67 -16.62 20.11 -6.27
C ILE A 67 -16.76 20.37 -7.77
N LEU A 68 -16.36 19.42 -8.62
CA LEU A 68 -16.50 19.55 -10.07
C LEU A 68 -17.96 19.67 -10.50
N LEU A 69 -18.85 18.86 -9.92
CA LEU A 69 -20.29 18.93 -10.20
C LEU A 69 -20.87 20.29 -9.80
N ALA A 70 -20.51 20.81 -8.63
CA ALA A 70 -20.95 22.13 -8.17
C ALA A 70 -20.46 23.25 -9.09
N LEU A 71 -19.20 23.19 -9.55
CA LEU A 71 -18.66 24.15 -10.51
C LEU A 71 -19.40 24.08 -11.85
N MET A 72 -19.67 22.90 -12.39
CA MET A 72 -20.45 22.74 -13.62
C MET A 72 -21.87 23.30 -13.50
N LEU A 73 -22.55 23.06 -12.37
CA LEU A 73 -23.88 23.60 -12.14
C LEU A 73 -23.85 25.13 -12.00
N ALA A 74 -22.88 25.66 -11.26
CA ALA A 74 -22.72 27.11 -11.10
C ALA A 74 -22.45 27.78 -12.45
N THR A 75 -21.56 27.24 -13.27
CA THR A 75 -21.28 27.80 -14.61
C THR A 75 -22.50 27.69 -15.52
N PHE A 76 -23.21 26.55 -15.51
CA PHE A 76 -24.44 26.39 -16.27
C PHE A 76 -25.51 27.43 -15.88
N LEU A 77 -25.75 27.61 -14.58
CA LEU A 77 -26.72 28.59 -14.08
C LEU A 77 -26.32 30.03 -14.44
N LEU A 78 -25.04 30.38 -14.33
CA LEU A 78 -24.53 31.69 -14.75
C LEU A 78 -24.74 31.93 -16.24
N LEU A 79 -24.49 30.92 -17.09
CA LEU A 79 -24.69 31.03 -18.53
C LEU A 79 -26.16 31.17 -18.91
N VAL A 80 -27.07 30.45 -18.22
CA VAL A 80 -28.52 30.59 -18.42
C VAL A 80 -28.99 31.97 -18.00
N TRP A 81 -28.55 32.44 -16.83
CA TRP A 81 -28.91 33.76 -16.31
C TRP A 81 -28.42 34.89 -17.23
N TRP A 82 -27.20 34.78 -17.78
CA TRP A 82 -26.65 35.77 -18.72
C TRP A 82 -27.44 35.87 -20.04
N ARG A 83 -28.19 34.83 -20.41
CA ARG A 83 -28.98 34.79 -21.66
C ARG A 83 -30.39 35.35 -21.53
N VAL A 84 -30.89 35.56 -20.31
CA VAL A 84 -32.21 36.12 -20.00
C VAL A 84 -32.09 37.61 -19.77
#